data_AF-R7ILD5-F1
#
_entry.id   AF-R7ILD5-F1
#
_cell.length_a   1.000
_cell.length_b   1.000
_cell.length_c   1.000
_cell.angle_alpha   90.00
_cell.angle_beta   90.00
_cell.angle_gamma   90.00
#
_symmetry.space_group_name_H-M   'P 1'
#
loop_
_entity.id
_entity.type
_entity.pdbx_description
1 polymer ?
#
loop_
_entity_poly.entity_id
_entity_poly.type
_entity_poly.pdbx_seq_one_letter_code
_entity_poly.pdbx_strand_id
1 'polypeptide(L)'
;MAYSLKANPAVVAPRLAQYGVNVLGLNPADGVEVNAKKAIEKTAEFFRSIGITQTLKDFGIDDTHFDEMADHVAKAWFGDFSTAIAPLDHKAVVEILKASL
;
A
#
# COMPACT_ATOMS: atom_id res chain seq x y z
N MET A 1 0.48 -0.36 0.74
CA MET A 1 0.94 -0.65 2.12
C MET A 1 0.42 0.36 3.15
N ALA A 2 0.61 1.67 2.92
CA ALA A 2 0.20 2.71 3.87
C ALA A 2 -1.29 2.69 4.22
N TYR A 3 -2.18 2.54 3.22
CA TYR A 3 -3.61 2.40 3.45
C TYR A 3 -3.92 1.24 4.41
N SER A 4 -3.38 0.04 4.16
CA SER A 4 -3.63 -1.12 5.01
C SER A 4 -3.16 -0.90 6.44
N LEU A 5 -2.02 -0.23 6.64
CA LEU A 5 -1.52 0.13 7.96
C LEU A 5 -2.48 1.09 8.69
N LYS A 6 -3.03 2.08 7.98
CA LYS A 6 -4.04 3.01 8.52
C LYS A 6 -5.36 2.30 8.84
N ALA A 7 -5.83 1.42 7.95
CA ALA A 7 -7.13 0.78 8.02
C ALA A 7 -7.20 -0.37 9.04
N ASN A 8 -6.09 -1.09 9.26
CA ASN A 8 -6.04 -2.19 10.23
C ASN A 8 -4.66 -2.28 10.93
N PRO A 9 -4.30 -1.27 11.75
CA PRO A 9 -2.95 -1.16 12.31
C PRO A 9 -2.55 -2.34 13.21
N ALA A 10 -3.48 -2.85 14.02
CA ALA A 10 -3.22 -3.96 14.94
C ALA A 10 -2.77 -5.23 14.21
N VAL A 11 -3.30 -5.47 13.01
CA VAL A 11 -2.99 -6.65 12.19
C VAL A 11 -1.83 -6.39 11.22
N VAL A 12 -1.75 -5.18 10.66
CA VAL A 12 -0.80 -4.85 9.60
C VAL A 12 0.56 -4.41 10.14
N ALA A 13 0.62 -3.64 11.23
CA ALA A 13 1.87 -3.12 11.76
C ALA A 13 2.88 -4.24 12.14
N PRO A 14 2.49 -5.31 12.86
CA PRO A 14 3.43 -6.39 13.19
C PRO A 14 3.98 -7.09 11.95
N ARG A 15 3.15 -7.27 10.91
CA ARG A 15 3.55 -7.92 9.65
C ARG A 15 4.52 -7.04 8.85
N LEU A 16 4.26 -5.74 8.76
CA LEU A 16 5.16 -4.80 8.09
C LEU A 16 6.48 -4.64 8.85
N ALA A 17 6.44 -4.62 10.18
CA ALA A 17 7.65 -4.60 11.00
C ALA A 17 8.49 -5.86 10.77
N GLN A 18 7.86 -7.04 10.77
CA GLN A 18 8.54 -8.31 10.49
C GLN A 18 9.15 -8.34 9.09
N TYR A 19 8.42 -7.87 8.08
CA TYR A 19 8.93 -7.70 6.71
C TYR A 19 10.13 -6.75 6.68
N GLY A 20 10.05 -5.62 7.37
CA GLY A 20 11.13 -4.66 7.46
C GLY A 20 12.40 -5.23 8.07
N VAL A 21 12.28 -6.03 9.13
CA VAL A 21 13.44 -6.72 9.75
C VAL A 21 13.98 -7.80 8.82
N ASN A 22 13.12 -8.70 8.34
CA ASN A 22 13.57 -9.91 7.63
C ASN A 22 14.09 -9.66 6.22
N VAL A 23 13.53 -8.65 5.53
CA VAL A 23 13.79 -8.41 4.10
C VAL A 23 14.57 -7.12 3.88
N LEU A 24 14.32 -6.09 4.69
CA LEU A 24 14.91 -4.76 4.51
C LEU A 24 16.02 -4.46 5.53
N GLY A 25 16.36 -5.42 6.39
CA GLY A 25 17.45 -5.32 7.36
C GLY A 25 17.24 -4.27 8.44
N LEU A 26 15.97 -3.95 8.77
CA LEU A 26 15.68 -3.01 9.86
C LEU A 26 16.06 -3.60 11.22
N ASN A 27 16.43 -2.72 12.16
CA ASN A 27 16.79 -3.12 13.51
C ASN A 27 15.53 -3.55 14.28
N PRO A 28 15.42 -4.81 14.76
CA PRO A 28 14.26 -5.24 15.53
C PRO A 28 14.06 -4.46 16.84
N ALA A 29 15.12 -3.87 17.40
CA ALA A 29 15.04 -3.06 18.63
C ALA A 29 14.27 -1.75 18.46
N ASP A 30 14.04 -1.29 17.23
CA ASP A 30 13.28 -0.05 16.95
C ASP A 30 11.77 -0.21 17.24
N GLY A 31 11.29 -1.44 17.41
CA GLY A 31 9.90 -1.74 17.73
C GLY A 31 8.95 -1.74 16.53
N VAL A 32 7.72 -2.22 16.76
CA VAL A 32 6.75 -2.52 15.69
C VAL A 32 6.32 -1.28 14.92
N GLU A 33 5.94 -0.21 15.62
CA GLU A 33 5.39 0.99 14.97
C GLU A 33 6.42 1.69 14.07
N VAL A 34 7.66 1.80 14.56
CA VAL A 34 8.77 2.41 13.82
C VAL A 34 9.13 1.56 12.61
N ASN A 35 9.31 0.25 12.81
CA ASN A 35 9.69 -0.65 11.72
C ASN A 35 8.59 -0.78 10.66
N ALA A 36 7.31 -0.73 11.02
CA ALA A 36 6.21 -0.74 10.05
C ALA A 36 6.25 0.48 9.12
N LYS A 37 6.52 1.67 9.66
CA LYS A 37 6.63 2.91 8.87
C LYS A 37 7.89 2.90 7.99
N LYS A 38 9.05 2.59 8.58
CA LYS A 38 10.33 2.47 7.87
C LYS A 38 10.27 1.44 6.75
N ALA A 39 9.55 0.33 6.94
CA ALA A 39 9.38 -0.69 5.90
C ALA A 39 8.69 -0.13 4.66
N ILE A 40 7.64 0.68 4.83
CA ILE A 40 6.92 1.32 3.69
C ILE A 40 7.87 2.26 2.94
N GLU A 41 8.60 3.10 3.67
CA GLU A 41 9.54 4.06 3.09
C GLU A 41 10.66 3.35 2.32
N LYS A 42 11.28 2.33 2.93
CA LYS A 42 12.35 1.56 2.28
C LYS A 42 11.89 0.76 1.07
N THR A 43 10.65 0.26 1.07
CA THR A 43 10.08 -0.36 -0.14
C THR A 43 9.93 0.66 -1.27
N ALA A 44 9.45 1.87 -0.98
CA ALA A 44 9.37 2.93 -1.98
C ALA A 44 10.76 3.36 -2.49
N GLU A 45 11.75 3.48 -1.60
CA GLU A 45 13.15 3.74 -1.94
C GLU A 45 13.74 2.65 -2.84
N PHE A 46 13.46 1.38 -2.55
CA PHE A 46 13.92 0.27 -3.37
C PHE A 46 13.34 0.34 -4.79
N PHE A 47 12.04 0.58 -4.95
CA PHE A 47 11.46 0.75 -6.28
C PHE A 47 12.08 1.93 -7.04
N ARG A 48 12.42 3.03 -6.33
CA ARG A 48 13.13 4.17 -6.91
C ARG A 48 14.51 3.77 -7.42
N SER A 49 15.26 2.98 -6.64
CA SER A 49 16.65 2.64 -6.98
C SER A 49 16.76 1.74 -8.21
N ILE A 50 15.71 0.99 -8.53
CA ILE A 50 15.63 0.17 -9.76
C ILE A 50 14.91 0.86 -10.92
N GLY A 51 14.61 2.16 -10.80
CA GLY A 51 14.04 2.96 -11.89
C GLY A 51 12.53 2.81 -12.09
N ILE A 52 11.79 2.25 -11.13
CA ILE A 52 10.33 2.26 -11.16
C ILE A 52 9.87 3.64 -10.68
N THR A 53 9.10 4.31 -11.53
CA THR A 53 8.47 5.60 -11.24
C THR A 53 7.49 5.49 -10.06
N GLN A 54 7.32 6.58 -9.33
CA GLN A 54 6.75 6.52 -7.98
C GLN A 54 5.26 6.79 -7.94
N THR A 55 4.75 7.51 -8.94
CA THR A 55 3.33 7.89 -8.95
C THR A 55 2.66 7.57 -10.27
N LEU A 56 1.34 7.46 -10.23
CA LEU A 56 0.49 7.26 -11.41
C LEU A 56 0.66 8.40 -12.42
N LYS A 57 0.94 9.62 -11.93
CA LYS A 57 1.18 10.78 -12.79
C LYS A 57 2.41 10.63 -13.66
N ASP A 58 3.45 9.94 -13.19
CA ASP A 58 4.65 9.66 -13.99
C ASP A 58 4.32 8.79 -15.23
N PHE A 59 3.21 8.06 -15.20
CA PHE A 59 2.67 7.28 -16.32
C PHE A 59 1.60 8.02 -17.12
N GLY A 60 1.37 9.31 -16.84
CA GLY A 60 0.31 10.09 -17.49
C GLY A 60 -1.11 9.72 -17.04
N ILE A 61 -1.25 9.09 -15.86
CA ILE A 61 -2.54 8.75 -15.28
C ILE A 61 -2.94 9.86 -14.29
N ASP A 62 -4.10 10.45 -14.51
CA ASP A 62 -4.75 11.39 -13.59
C ASP A 62 -5.97 10.74 -12.90
N ASP A 63 -6.72 11.53 -12.13
CA ASP A 63 -7.88 11.05 -11.38
C ASP A 63 -9.16 10.91 -12.20
N THR A 64 -9.15 11.22 -13.51
CA THR A 64 -10.33 11.24 -14.38
C THR A 64 -11.09 9.91 -14.36
N HIS A 65 -10.36 8.79 -14.30
CA HIS A 65 -10.93 7.44 -14.39
C HIS A 65 -10.83 6.62 -13.10
N PHE A 66 -10.46 7.21 -11.96
CA PHE A 66 -10.26 6.43 -10.71
C PHE A 66 -11.54 5.77 -10.21
N ASP A 67 -12.69 6.41 -10.41
CA ASP A 67 -14.00 5.85 -10.05
C ASP A 67 -14.29 4.58 -10.88
N GLU A 68 -14.05 4.65 -12.19
CA GLU A 68 -14.21 3.53 -13.13
C GLU A 68 -13.22 2.40 -12.82
N MET A 69 -11.97 2.72 -12.46
CA MET A 69 -10.98 1.75 -12.03
C MET A 69 -11.42 1.02 -10.75
N ALA A 70 -11.96 1.74 -9.76
CA ALA A 70 -12.46 1.13 -8.52
C ALA A 70 -13.66 0.21 -8.79
N ASP A 71 -14.56 0.63 -9.67
CA ASP A 71 -15.68 -0.17 -10.15
C ASP A 71 -15.22 -1.45 -10.86
N HIS A 72 -14.20 -1.33 -11.72
CA HIS A 72 -13.65 -2.44 -12.47
C HIS A 72 -12.95 -3.46 -11.56
N VAL A 73 -12.23 -3.01 -10.53
CA VAL A 73 -11.59 -3.88 -9.52
C VAL A 73 -12.62 -4.79 -8.84
N ALA A 74 -13.80 -4.27 -8.49
CA ALA A 74 -14.86 -5.06 -7.86
C ALA A 74 -15.51 -6.07 -8.82
N LYS A 75 -15.56 -5.78 -10.12
CA LYS A 75 -16.33 -6.53 -11.13
C LYS A 75 -15.51 -7.57 -11.89
N ALA A 76 -14.23 -7.30 -12.18
CA ALA A 76 -13.48 -8.03 -13.22
C ALA A 76 -12.32 -8.88 -12.71
N TRP A 77 -11.70 -8.54 -11.57
CA TRP A 77 -10.42 -9.17 -11.19
C TRP A 77 -10.64 -10.41 -10.32
N PHE A 78 -11.12 -10.30 -9.08
CA PHE A 78 -11.54 -11.42 -8.21
C PHE A 78 -12.35 -10.82 -7.05
N GLY A 79 -13.68 -10.86 -7.18
CA GLY A 79 -14.62 -10.11 -6.34
C GLY A 79 -14.46 -10.25 -4.81
N ASP A 80 -15.05 -9.28 -4.13
CA ASP A 80 -15.15 -9.08 -2.68
C ASP A 80 -13.82 -9.11 -1.88
N PHE A 81 -13.27 -7.92 -1.63
CA PHE A 81 -12.12 -7.70 -0.75
C PHE A 81 -12.51 -7.45 0.72
N SER A 82 -13.74 -7.77 1.14
CA SER A 82 -14.19 -7.65 2.53
C SER A 82 -13.35 -8.49 3.50
N THR A 83 -12.74 -9.57 3.02
CA THR A 83 -11.91 -10.48 3.81
C THR A 83 -10.41 -10.22 3.70
N ALA A 84 -10.01 -9.19 2.94
CA ALA A 84 -8.61 -8.79 2.86
C ALA A 84 -8.08 -8.35 4.24
N ILE A 85 -6.75 -8.43 4.43
CA ILE A 85 -6.07 -8.02 5.66
C ILE A 85 -6.47 -6.61 6.14
N ALA A 86 -6.70 -5.73 5.19
CA ALA A 86 -7.41 -4.48 5.36
C ALA A 86 -8.51 -4.48 4.29
N PRO A 87 -9.80 -4.54 4.68
CA PRO A 87 -10.90 -4.57 3.73
C PRO A 87 -10.85 -3.40 2.75
N LEU A 88 -11.20 -3.67 1.49
CA LEU A 88 -11.23 -2.68 0.42
C LEU A 88 -12.64 -2.61 -0.17
N ASP A 89 -13.31 -1.50 0.04
CA ASP A 89 -14.48 -1.12 -0.73
C ASP A 89 -14.09 -0.18 -1.89
N HIS A 90 -15.07 0.22 -2.69
CA HIS A 90 -14.85 1.14 -3.81
C HIS A 90 -14.15 2.43 -3.35
N LYS A 91 -14.62 3.02 -2.24
CA LYS A 91 -14.05 4.26 -1.67
C LYS A 91 -12.58 4.07 -1.28
N ALA A 92 -12.24 2.94 -0.67
CA ALA A 92 -10.87 2.59 -0.30
C ALA A 92 -9.96 2.51 -1.53
N VAL A 93 -10.43 1.91 -2.63
CA VAL A 93 -9.66 1.83 -3.88
C VAL A 93 -9.42 3.23 -4.44
N VAL A 94 -10.45 4.09 -4.49
CA VAL A 94 -10.29 5.48 -4.93
C VAL A 94 -9.32 6.25 -4.02
N GLU A 95 -9.37 6.06 -2.70
CA GLU A 95 -8.42 6.67 -1.75
C GLU A 95 -6.98 6.24 -2.04
N ILE A 96 -6.75 4.95 -2.30
CA ILE A 96 -5.43 4.42 -2.63
C ILE A 96 -4.91 5.00 -3.95
N LEU A 97 -5.75 5.06 -4.99
CA LEU A 97 -5.37 5.63 -6.29
C LEU A 97 -5.01 7.11 -6.15
N LYS A 98 -5.80 7.89 -5.41
CA LYS A 98 -5.50 9.31 -5.12
C LYS A 98 -4.22 9.48 -4.30
N ALA A 99 -3.95 8.60 -3.35
CA ALA A 99 -2.71 8.61 -2.59
C ALA A 99 -1.49 8.18 -3.42
N SER A 100 -1.71 7.62 -4.61
CA SER A 100 -0.67 7.15 -5.53
C SER A 100 -0.40 8.12 -6.69
N LEU A 101 -1.01 9.32 -6.70
CA LEU A 101 -0.75 10.38 -7.67
C LEU A 101 0.54 11.16 -7.40
#